data_AF-A0A2D6ZPS2-F1
#
_entry.id   AF-A0A2D6ZPS2-F1
#
_cell.length_a   1.000
_cell.length_b   1.000
_cell.length_c   1.000
_cell.angle_alpha   90.00
_cell.angle_beta   90.00
_cell.angle_gamma   90.00
#
_symmetry.space_group_name_H-M   'P 1'
#
loop_
_entity.id
_entity.type
_entity.pdbx_description
1 polymer ?
#
loop_
_entity_poly.entity_id
_entity_poly.type
_entity_poly.pdbx_seq_one_letter_code
_entity_poly.pdbx_strand_id
1 'polypeptide(L)' 'MQKKLILLILFSSLLMSDERFKNTNNMPNLKSFGDFLKWSFNRKRPTPIKIESSDEWKNFSDYEKNYLIWIGHSTFL' A
#
# COMPACT_ATOMS: atom_id res chain seq x y z
N MET A 1 -33.62 -13.97 13.06
CA MET A 1 -32.45 -14.48 12.29
C MET A 1 -31.38 -13.41 12.04
N GLN A 2 -31.75 -12.17 11.71
CA GLN A 2 -30.83 -11.06 11.46
C GLN A 2 -29.82 -10.78 12.59
N LYS A 3 -30.25 -10.77 13.86
CA LYS A 3 -29.35 -10.55 15.01
C LYS A 3 -28.25 -11.62 15.15
N LYS A 4 -28.57 -12.87 14.81
CA LYS A 4 -27.60 -13.98 14.81
C LYS A 4 -26.60 -13.83 13.66
N LEU A 5 -27.06 -13.34 12.50
CA LEU A 5 -26.20 -13.07 11.34
C LEU A 5 -25.24 -11.91 11.62
N ILE A 6 -25.71 -10.83 12.24
CA ILE A 6 -24.85 -9.69 12.64
C ILE A 6 -23.78 -10.15 13.64
N LEU A 7 -24.17 -10.97 14.62
CA LEU A 7 -23.22 -11.52 15.59
C LEU A 7 -22.17 -12.41 14.92
N LEU A 8 -22.57 -13.21 13.94
CA LEU A 8 -21.67 -14.07 13.17
C LEU A 8 -20.65 -13.25 12.35
N ILE A 9 -21.08 -12.15 11.74
CA ILE A 9 -20.21 -11.24 10.97
C ILE A 9 -19.21 -10.51 11.88
N LEU A 10 -19.64 -10.09 13.07
CA LEU A 10 -18.75 -9.47 14.06
C LEU A 10 -17.75 -10.46 14.66
N PHE A 11 -18.13 -11.75 14.74
CA PHE A 11 -17.25 -12.79 15.24
C PHE A 11 -16.21 -13.22 14.19
N SER A 12 -16.59 -13.24 12.90
CA SER A 12 -15.66 -13.61 11.83
C SER A 12 -14.51 -12.60 11.66
N SER A 13 -14.75 -11.31 11.88
CA SER A 13 -13.69 -10.29 11.83
C SER A 13 -12.65 -10.43 12.94
N LEU A 14 -12.97 -11.09 14.06
CA LEU A 14 -12.01 -11.40 15.13
C LEU A 14 -11.12 -12.61 14.79
N LEU A 15 -11.60 -13.53 13.95
CA LEU A 15 -10.88 -14.75 13.56
C LEU A 15 -9.99 -14.54 12.34
N MET A 16 -10.19 -13.48 11.57
CA MET A 16 -9.28 -13.10 10.49
C MET A 16 -8.04 -12.46 11.11
N SER A 17 -6.99 -13.26 11.36
CA SER A 17 -5.68 -12.69 11.62
C SER A 17 -5.19 -12.04 10.35
N ASP A 18 -5.09 -10.71 10.32
CA ASP A 18 -4.27 -10.03 9.32
C ASP A 18 -2.88 -10.67 9.35
N GLU A 19 -2.36 -11.07 8.18
CA GLU A 19 -0.94 -11.38 8.05
C GLU A 19 -0.17 -10.19 8.60
N ARG A 20 0.53 -10.40 9.72
CA ARG A 20 1.29 -9.33 10.35
C ARG A 20 2.53 -9.08 9.52
N PHE A 21 2.42 -8.14 8.58
CA PHE A 21 3.55 -7.63 7.82
C PHE A 21 4.61 -7.12 8.80
N LYS A 22 5.76 -7.80 8.83
CA LYS A 22 6.94 -7.34 9.57
C LYS A 22 7.72 -6.39 8.68
N ASN A 23 8.20 -5.30 9.27
CA ASN A 23 9.12 -4.42 8.58
C ASN A 23 10.39 -5.21 8.22
N THR A 24 10.94 -4.98 7.02
CA THR A 24 12.15 -5.64 6.50
C THR A 24 13.35 -5.50 7.44
N ASN A 25 13.37 -4.47 8.29
CA ASN A 25 14.43 -4.23 9.27
C ASN A 25 14.21 -4.92 10.63
N ASN A 26 13.22 -5.81 10.77
CA ASN A 26 12.84 -6.51 12.01
C ASN A 26 12.54 -5.60 13.22
N MET A 27 12.49 -4.29 13.04
CA MET A 27 12.15 -3.37 14.11
C MET A 27 10.64 -3.31 14.30
N PRO A 28 10.14 -3.34 15.54
CA PRO A 28 8.73 -3.13 15.80
C PRO A 28 8.32 -1.75 15.28
N ASN A 29 7.16 -1.69 14.62
CA ASN A 29 6.59 -0.41 14.23
C ASN A 29 6.13 0.30 15.52
N LEU A 30 6.99 1.19 16.03
CA LEU A 30 6.78 1.95 17.26
C LEU A 30 5.66 3.01 17.13
N LYS A 31 5.01 3.12 15.96
CA LYS A 31 3.90 4.04 15.76
C LYS A 31 2.64 3.47 16.38
N SER A 32 2.04 4.24 17.29
CA SER A 32 0.76 3.90 17.89
C SER A 32 -0.40 4.12 16.91
N PHE A 33 -1.55 3.53 17.21
CA PHE A 33 -2.80 3.85 16.49
C PHE A 33 -3.15 5.35 16.59
N GLY A 34 -2.84 6.00 17.71
CA GLY A 34 -2.98 7.44 17.87
C GLY A 34 -2.10 8.24 16.91
N ASP A 35 -0.88 7.77 16.65
CA ASP A 35 0.03 8.38 15.67
C ASP A 35 -0.48 8.20 14.24
N PHE A 36 -1.09 7.04 13.94
CA PHE A 36 -1.78 6.81 12.67
C PHE A 36 -2.94 7.78 12.47
N LEU A 37 -3.81 7.95 13.47
CA LEU A 37 -4.93 8.89 13.39
C LEU A 37 -4.43 10.33 13.23
N LYS A 38 -3.43 10.75 14.03
CA LYS A 38 -2.81 12.08 13.90
C LYS A 38 -2.27 12.31 12.49
N TRP A 39 -1.57 11.35 11.91
CA TRP A 39 -1.08 11.45 10.54
C TRP A 39 -2.24 11.53 9.53
N SER A 40 -3.27 10.71 9.68
CA SER A 40 -4.42 10.68 8.78
C SER A 40 -5.18 12.01 8.75
N PHE A 41 -5.37 12.63 9.91
CA PHE A 41 -6.08 13.91 10.03
C PHE A 41 -5.21 15.13 9.71
N ASN A 42 -3.91 15.10 10.02
CA ASN A 42 -3.02 16.25 9.85
C ASN A 42 -2.23 16.23 8.54
N ARG A 43 -2.35 15.18 7.71
CA ARG A 43 -1.65 15.11 6.43
C ARG A 43 -2.10 16.26 5.53
N LYS A 44 -1.14 17.07 5.09
CA LYS A 44 -1.37 18.03 4.01
C LYS A 44 -1.44 17.24 2.70
N ARG A 45 -2.57 17.32 2.01
CA ARG A 45 -2.71 16.72 0.69
C ARG A 45 -1.75 17.46 -0.26
N PRO A 46 -0.83 16.76 -0.95
CA PRO A 46 0.00 17.40 -1.96
C PRO A 46 -0.88 17.96 -3.07
N THR A 47 -0.46 19.07 -3.66
CA THR A 47 -1.10 19.58 -4.87
C THR A 47 -0.97 18.53 -5.96
N PRO A 48 -2.07 18.11 -6.60
CA PRO A 48 -1.99 17.16 -7.71
C PRO A 48 -1.17 17.81 -8.83
N ILE A 49 -0.01 17.23 -9.12
CA ILE A 49 0.80 17.61 -10.27
C ILE A 49 0.80 16.46 -11.26
N LYS A 50 0.76 16.80 -12.55
CA LYS A 50 0.92 15.80 -13.60
C LYS A 50 2.40 15.45 -13.67
N ILE A 51 2.71 14.17 -13.50
CA ILE A 51 4.04 13.64 -13.79
C ILE A 51 4.08 13.38 -15.30
N GLU A 52 5.10 13.88 -15.97
CA GLU A 52 5.34 13.57 -17.37
C GLU A 52 5.81 12.12 -17.48
N SER A 53 5.09 11.33 -18.29
CA SER A 53 5.41 9.94 -18.57
C SER A 53 5.95 9.81 -19.99
N SER A 54 6.99 9.01 -20.16
CA SER A 54 7.49 8.64 -21.49
C SER A 54 6.74 7.41 -22.02
N ASP A 55 6.56 7.35 -23.33
CA ASP A 55 6.05 6.18 -24.06
C ASP A 55 7.20 5.33 -24.65
N GLU A 56 8.46 5.71 -24.43
CA GLU A 56 9.66 5.03 -24.98
C GLU A 56 9.79 3.58 -24.52
N TRP A 57 9.20 3.22 -23.38
CA TRP A 57 9.15 1.84 -22.88
C TRP A 57 8.39 0.90 -23.82
N LYS A 58 7.52 1.42 -24.69
CA LYS A 58 6.75 0.62 -25.66
C LYS A 58 7.63 0.05 -26.78
N ASN A 59 8.77 0.68 -27.07
CA ASN A 59 9.70 0.28 -28.12
C ASN A 59 10.82 -0.60 -27.55
N PHE A 60 10.45 -1.65 -26.80
CA PHE A 60 11.42 -2.45 -26.04
C PHE A 60 12.37 -3.28 -26.93
N SER A 61 12.05 -3.45 -28.22
CA SER A 61 12.82 -4.21 -29.20
C SER A 61 14.21 -3.64 -29.46
N ASP A 62 14.43 -2.36 -29.17
CA ASP A 62 15.65 -1.64 -29.50
C ASP A 62 16.68 -1.65 -28.34
N TYR A 63 16.30 -2.16 -27.16
CA TYR A 63 17.21 -2.25 -26.02
C TYR A 63 17.94 -3.58 -26.03
N GLU A 64 19.18 -3.55 -26.51
CA GLU A 64 19.98 -4.73 -26.82
C GLU A 64 20.34 -5.61 -25.60
N LYS A 65 20.31 -5.07 -24.37
CA LYS A 65 20.28 -5.76 -23.05
C LYS A 65 20.39 -4.74 -21.89
N ASN A 66 19.82 -5.08 -20.72
CA ASN A 66 19.88 -4.31 -19.46
C ASN A 66 19.17 -2.94 -19.46
N TYR A 67 17.83 -2.94 -19.47
CA TYR A 67 17.02 -1.73 -19.34
C TYR A 67 16.31 -1.67 -17.98
N LEU A 68 16.01 -0.46 -17.50
CA LEU A 68 15.23 -0.21 -16.30
C LEU A 68 13.99 0.62 -16.68
N ILE A 69 12.80 0.08 -16.39
CA ILE A 69 11.54 0.80 -16.57
C ILE A 69 11.03 1.19 -15.18
N TRP A 70 10.83 2.49 -14.96
CA TRP A 70 10.24 2.99 -13.71
C TRP A 70 8.71 3.13 -13.87
N ILE A 71 7.96 2.23 -13.24
CA ILE A 71 6.49 2.21 -13.26
C ILE A 71 5.95 2.89 -11.99
N GLY A 72 6.34 4.14 -11.75
CA GLY A 72 5.89 4.92 -10.59
C GLY A 72 6.18 4.24 -9.23
N HIS A 73 5.32 4.49 -8.23
CA HIS A 73 5.45 3.91 -6.89
C HIS A 73 4.91 2.47 -6.84
N SER A 74 5.55 1.56 -7.57
CA SER A 74 5.35 0.13 -7.39
C SER A 74 6.41 -0.40 -6.43
N THR A 75 5.95 -0.81 -5.25
CA THR A 75 6.70 -1.66 -4.33
C THR A 75 6.66 -3.11 -4.82
N PHE A 76 7.21 -3.44 -5.99
CA PHE A 76 7.39 -4.86 -6.36
C PHE A 76 8.56 -5.05 -7.35
N LEU A 77 9.50 -5.88 -6.92
CA LEU A 77 10.38 -6.74 -7.71
C LEU A 77 10.19 -8.16 -7.17
#